data_AF-A0A359H020-F1
#
_entry.id   AF-A0A359H020-F1
#
_cell.length_a   1.000
_cell.length_b   1.000
_cell.length_c   1.000
_cell.angle_alpha   90.00
_cell.angle_beta   90.00
_cell.angle_gamma   90.00
#
_symmetry.space_group_name_H-M   'P 1'
#
loop_
_entity.id
_entity.type
_entity.pdbx_description
1 polymer ?
#
loop_
_entity_poly.entity_id
_entity_poly.type
_entity_poly.pdbx_seq_one_letter_code
_entity_poly.pdbx_strand_id
1 'polypeptide(L)'
;MEFYLQIEPKVKPTTINWRVYNLVQTGVLNRIGRGRFTIGGNKIYVPEISSKLRSIHSKLKKEFPYLKVCIWNTSALNEFMVHQPGRFYLLVEVDKDSTQSVFYYLKENRFSVFIEPTMDLIEKYIPDEKETLIVKSLVSEAPLQTISRI
;
A
#
# COMPACT_ATOMS: atom_id res chain seq x y z
N MET A 1 33.20 10.33 10.04
CA MET A 1 32.54 11.44 10.77
C MET A 1 33.27 12.77 10.58
N GLU A 2 34.58 12.73 10.27
CA GLU A 2 35.41 13.93 10.04
C GLU A 2 34.94 14.82 8.89
N PHE A 3 34.43 14.24 7.79
CA PHE A 3 33.96 15.02 6.63
C PHE A 3 32.91 16.10 6.98
N TYR A 4 31.94 15.79 7.85
CA TYR A 4 30.90 16.74 8.24
C TYR A 4 31.42 17.81 9.22
N LEU A 5 32.42 17.48 10.03
CA LEU A 5 33.03 18.43 10.97
C LEU A 5 33.91 19.47 10.27
N GLN A 6 34.39 19.17 9.06
CA GLN A 6 35.11 20.13 8.21
C GLN A 6 34.19 21.21 7.61
N ILE A 7 32.91 20.88 7.38
CA ILE A 7 31.93 21.79 6.77
C ILE A 7 31.09 22.48 7.85
N GLU A 8 30.66 21.75 8.88
CA GLU A 8 29.87 22.26 10.01
C GLU A 8 30.41 21.71 11.35
N PRO A 9 31.40 22.37 11.97
CA PRO A 9 32.06 21.85 13.18
C PRO A 9 31.17 21.80 14.43
N LYS A 10 30.02 22.50 14.44
CA LYS A 10 29.06 22.51 15.56
C LYS A 10 27.92 21.51 15.41
N VAL A 11 27.89 20.72 14.34
CA VAL A 11 26.77 19.81 14.08
C VAL A 11 26.80 18.62 15.05
N LYS A 12 25.68 18.34 15.71
CA LYS A 12 25.59 17.20 16.64
C LYS A 12 25.55 15.89 15.85
N PRO A 13 26.13 14.79 16.37
CA PRO A 13 26.07 13.49 15.72
C PRO A 13 24.62 12.99 15.54
N THR A 14 23.72 13.35 16.44
CA THR A 14 22.28 13.07 16.33
C THR A 14 21.64 13.76 15.11
N THR A 15 22.04 14.99 14.81
CA THR A 15 21.57 15.73 13.63
C THR A 15 22.07 15.09 12.34
N ILE A 16 23.31 14.62 12.30
CA ILE A 16 23.84 13.87 11.13
C ILE A 16 23.03 12.58 10.92
N ASN A 17 22.76 11.82 11.99
CA ASN A 17 21.95 10.61 11.90
C ASN A 17 20.54 10.90 11.37
N TRP A 18 19.93 12.01 11.79
CA TRP A 18 18.61 12.44 11.30
C TRP A 18 18.64 12.84 9.83
N ARG A 19 19.71 13.53 9.38
CA ARG A 19 19.91 13.87 7.96
C ARG A 19 20.08 12.62 7.10
N VAL A 20 20.90 11.66 7.55
CA VAL A 20 21.07 10.37 6.86
C VAL A 20 19.76 9.58 6.82
N TYR A 21 19.01 9.56 7.94
CA TYR A 21 17.69 8.94 7.98
C TYR A 21 16.74 9.57 6.95
N ASN A 22 16.68 10.90 6.87
CA ASN A 22 15.85 11.61 5.90
C ASN A 22 16.27 11.28 4.46
N LEU A 23 17.57 11.30 4.15
CA LEU A 23 18.09 10.95 2.83
C LEU A 23 17.77 9.50 2.40
N VAL A 24 17.68 8.58 3.38
CA VAL A 24 17.22 7.21 3.14
C VAL A 24 15.71 7.18 2.87
N GLN A 25 14.90 7.92 3.64
CA GLN A 25 13.46 8.03 3.42
C GLN A 25 13.11 8.67 2.06
N THR A 26 13.89 9.65 1.60
CA THR A 26 13.70 10.29 0.30
C THR A 26 14.29 9.50 -0.87
N GLY A 27 14.88 8.32 -0.61
CA GLY A 27 15.44 7.45 -1.66
C GLY A 27 16.74 7.94 -2.30
N VAL A 28 17.38 8.98 -1.74
CA VAL A 28 18.66 9.52 -2.23
C VAL A 28 19.82 8.61 -1.82
N LEU A 29 19.74 8.05 -0.59
CA LEU A 29 20.69 7.09 -0.07
C LEU A 29 20.03 5.73 0.15
N ASN A 30 20.74 4.66 -0.19
CA ASN A 30 20.31 3.31 0.13
C ASN A 30 21.28 2.66 1.12
N ARG A 31 20.76 2.04 2.19
CA ARG A 31 21.58 1.43 3.23
C ARG A 31 21.96 0.00 2.81
N ILE A 32 23.22 -0.19 2.45
CA ILE A 32 23.78 -1.49 2.05
C ILE A 32 24.41 -2.26 3.23
N GLY A 33 24.50 -1.63 4.41
CA GLY A 33 24.98 -2.28 5.63
C GLY A 33 25.07 -1.34 6.83
N ARG A 34 25.64 -1.82 7.95
CA ARG A 34 25.93 -0.97 9.11
C ARG A 34 26.92 0.12 8.71
N GLY A 35 26.50 1.40 8.78
CA GLY A 35 27.32 2.56 8.44
C GLY A 35 27.66 2.72 6.95
N ARG A 36 27.12 1.87 6.07
CA ARG A 36 27.42 1.87 4.63
C ARG A 36 26.18 2.23 3.83
N PHE A 37 26.31 3.25 3.00
CA PHE A 37 25.26 3.77 2.14
C PHE A 37 25.77 3.92 0.71
N THR A 38 24.91 3.69 -0.27
CA THR A 38 25.18 3.99 -1.68
C THR A 38 24.29 5.13 -2.15
N ILE A 39 24.81 5.94 -3.06
CA ILE A 39 24.05 6.96 -3.78
C ILE A 39 23.31 6.26 -4.92
N GLY A 40 22.04 6.58 -5.11
CA GLY A 40 21.18 5.90 -6.07
C GLY A 40 20.17 5.01 -5.34
N GLY A 41 18.90 5.37 -5.50
CA GLY A 41 17.79 4.73 -4.83
C GLY A 41 17.50 3.36 -5.41
N ASN A 42 17.14 2.41 -4.53
CA ASN A 42 16.20 1.38 -4.95
C ASN A 42 15.02 2.09 -5.61
N LYS A 43 14.54 1.59 -6.76
CA LYS A 43 13.25 2.03 -7.30
C LYS A 43 12.22 1.71 -6.22
N ILE A 44 11.74 2.72 -5.50
CA ILE A 44 10.61 2.57 -4.61
C ILE A 44 9.45 2.22 -5.54
N TYR A 45 8.94 1.00 -5.40
CA TYR A 45 7.82 0.54 -6.19
C TYR A 45 6.62 1.44 -5.88
N VAL A 46 6.01 1.98 -6.94
CA VAL A 46 4.80 2.79 -6.85
C VAL A 46 3.74 2.06 -7.68
N PRO A 47 2.80 1.35 -7.03
CA PRO A 47 1.72 0.69 -7.75
C PRO A 47 0.87 1.70 -8.52
N GLU A 48 0.34 1.25 -9.66
CA GLU A 48 -0.58 2.06 -10.45
C GLU A 48 -1.91 2.24 -9.70
N ILE A 49 -2.35 3.49 -9.58
CA ILE A 49 -3.64 3.83 -8.97
C ILE A 49 -4.68 4.00 -10.06
N SER A 50 -5.59 3.04 -10.17
CA SER A 50 -6.72 3.14 -11.10
C SER A 50 -7.72 4.21 -10.66
N SER A 51 -8.45 4.77 -11.64
CA SER A 51 -9.54 5.72 -11.38
C SER A 51 -10.63 5.14 -10.49
N LYS A 52 -10.90 3.83 -10.63
CA LYS A 52 -11.85 3.08 -9.80
C LYS A 52 -11.38 2.96 -8.35
N LEU A 53 -10.10 2.65 -8.11
CA LEU A 53 -9.51 2.64 -6.77
C LEU A 53 -9.69 3.99 -6.08
N ARG A 54 -9.34 5.08 -6.78
CA ARG A 54 -9.51 6.45 -6.29
C ARG A 54 -10.97 6.78 -5.96
N SER A 55 -11.90 6.36 -6.82
CA SER A 55 -13.34 6.56 -6.61
C SER A 55 -13.84 5.82 -5.36
N ILE A 56 -13.46 4.55 -5.19
CA ILE A 56 -13.84 3.75 -4.02
C ILE A 56 -13.24 4.35 -2.74
N HIS A 57 -11.95 4.72 -2.75
CA HIS A 57 -11.32 5.37 -1.60
C HIS A 57 -12.06 6.66 -1.20
N SER A 58 -12.39 7.52 -2.18
CA SER A 58 -13.12 8.77 -1.92
C SER A 58 -14.52 8.52 -1.31
N LYS A 59 -15.25 7.54 -1.85
CA LYS A 59 -16.56 7.13 -1.31
C LYS A 59 -16.46 6.62 0.12
N LEU A 60 -15.53 5.70 0.38
CA LEU A 60 -15.32 5.15 1.72
C LEU A 60 -14.86 6.20 2.72
N LYS A 61 -13.99 7.13 2.31
CA LYS A 61 -13.52 8.21 3.19
C LYS A 61 -14.62 9.22 3.53
N LYS A 62 -15.56 9.44 2.60
CA LYS A 62 -16.73 10.30 2.83
C LYS A 62 -17.71 9.67 3.82
N GLU A 63 -18.00 8.38 3.66
CA GLU A 63 -18.94 7.65 4.54
C GLU A 63 -18.33 7.33 5.90
N PHE A 64 -17.05 6.93 5.92
CA PHE A 64 -16.33 6.52 7.11
C PHE A 64 -15.05 7.37 7.29
N PRO A 65 -15.16 8.62 7.76
CA PRO A 65 -14.02 9.54 7.87
C PRO A 65 -12.86 9.03 8.72
N TYR A 66 -13.16 8.25 9.76
CA TYR A 66 -12.19 7.73 10.72
C TYR A 66 -11.71 6.30 10.40
N LEU A 67 -12.23 5.68 9.35
CA LEU A 67 -11.86 4.33 8.97
C LEU A 67 -10.43 4.27 8.47
N LYS A 68 -9.65 3.35 9.05
CA LYS A 68 -8.37 2.94 8.48
C LYS A 68 -8.65 1.96 7.35
N VAL A 69 -8.34 2.39 6.13
CA VAL A 69 -8.58 1.61 4.92
C VAL A 69 -7.30 1.48 4.13
N CYS A 70 -7.04 0.28 3.63
CA CYS A 70 -6.01 0.00 2.63
C CYS A 70 -6.71 -0.54 1.39
N ILE A 71 -6.46 0.08 0.24
CA ILE A 71 -7.05 -0.38 -1.02
C ILE A 71 -5.93 -0.60 -2.01
N TRP A 72 -5.86 -1.80 -2.57
CA TRP A 72 -4.83 -2.16 -3.54
C TRP A 72 -5.32 -3.26 -4.47
N ASN A 73 -4.79 -3.27 -5.69
CA ASN A 73 -5.07 -4.32 -6.67
C ASN A 73 -3.97 -5.39 -6.57
N THR A 74 -4.32 -6.67 -6.63
CA THR A 74 -3.33 -7.76 -6.60
C THR A 74 -2.36 -7.72 -7.78
N SER A 75 -2.69 -7.01 -8.87
CA SER A 75 -1.77 -6.71 -9.98
C SER A 75 -0.54 -5.92 -9.54
N ALA A 76 -0.59 -5.25 -8.38
CA ALA A 76 0.57 -4.60 -7.78
C ALA A 76 1.72 -5.59 -7.48
N LEU A 77 1.43 -6.90 -7.42
CA LEU A 77 2.43 -7.93 -7.19
C LEU A 77 3.11 -8.40 -8.49
N ASN A 78 2.63 -8.00 -9.67
CA ASN A 78 3.08 -8.53 -10.96
C ASN A 78 4.59 -8.40 -11.20
N GLU A 79 5.20 -7.29 -10.76
CA GLU A 79 6.64 -7.06 -10.92
C GLU A 79 7.50 -8.00 -10.07
N PHE A 80 6.90 -8.66 -9.07
CA PHE A 80 7.57 -9.59 -8.16
C PHE A 80 7.26 -11.06 -8.48
N MET A 81 6.44 -11.33 -9.49
CA MET A 81 5.98 -12.68 -9.83
C MET A 81 6.64 -13.17 -11.12
N VAL A 82 7.18 -14.39 -11.09
CA VAL A 82 7.66 -15.10 -12.30
C VAL A 82 6.48 -15.54 -13.16
N HIS A 83 5.43 -16.08 -12.52
CA HIS A 83 4.19 -16.48 -13.17
C HIS A 83 3.09 -15.51 -12.79
N GLN A 84 2.62 -14.71 -13.73
CA GLN A 84 1.56 -13.74 -13.49
C GLN A 84 0.19 -14.42 -13.57
N PRO A 85 -0.71 -14.17 -12.61
CA PRO A 85 -2.05 -14.71 -12.65
C PRO A 85 -2.86 -14.02 -13.75
N GLY A 86 -3.77 -14.75 -14.39
CA GLY A 86 -4.69 -14.18 -15.39
C GLY A 86 -5.84 -13.37 -14.79
N ARG A 87 -5.95 -13.28 -13.46
CA ARG A 87 -7.02 -12.60 -12.75
C ARG A 87 -6.46 -11.76 -11.61
N PHE A 88 -7.03 -10.57 -11.45
CA PHE A 88 -6.65 -9.63 -10.41
C PHE A 88 -7.87 -9.15 -9.63
N TYR A 89 -7.66 -8.90 -8.34
CA TYR A 89 -8.72 -8.50 -7.41
C TYR A 89 -8.39 -7.15 -6.82
N LEU A 90 -9.43 -6.34 -6.61
CA LEU A 90 -9.30 -5.09 -5.86
C LEU A 90 -9.62 -5.38 -4.39
N LEU A 91 -8.60 -5.37 -3.54
CA LEU A 91 -8.72 -5.63 -2.12
C LEU A 91 -9.04 -4.33 -1.39
N VAL A 92 -10.02 -4.41 -0.48
CA VAL A 92 -10.37 -3.34 0.47
C VAL A 92 -10.18 -3.92 1.86
N GLU A 93 -9.07 -3.57 2.49
CA GLU A 93 -8.70 -4.05 3.82
C GLU A 93 -9.00 -2.99 4.87
N VAL A 94 -9.75 -3.38 5.89
CA VAL A 94 -10.27 -2.48 6.94
C VAL A 94 -10.21 -3.17 8.30
N ASP A 95 -10.39 -2.42 9.39
CA ASP A 95 -10.46 -3.02 10.72
C ASP A 95 -11.55 -4.10 10.77
N LYS A 96 -11.28 -5.20 11.49
CA LYS A 96 -12.11 -6.41 11.51
C LYS A 96 -13.59 -6.11 11.82
N ASP A 97 -13.83 -5.21 12.77
CA ASP A 97 -15.17 -4.83 13.21
C ASP A 97 -15.92 -3.97 12.16
N SER A 98 -15.20 -3.39 11.20
CA SER A 98 -15.75 -2.55 10.13
C SER A 98 -15.96 -3.30 8.80
N THR A 99 -15.42 -4.51 8.65
CA THR A 99 -15.48 -5.31 7.41
C THR A 99 -16.91 -5.47 6.89
N GLN A 100 -17.87 -5.80 7.76
CA GLN A 100 -19.26 -5.98 7.34
C GLN A 100 -19.91 -4.66 6.89
N SER A 101 -19.74 -3.58 7.64
CA SER A 101 -20.31 -2.27 7.29
C SER A 101 -19.80 -1.79 5.93
N VAL A 102 -18.50 -1.95 5.68
CA VAL A 102 -17.86 -1.60 4.41
C VAL A 102 -18.38 -2.49 3.27
N PHE A 103 -18.53 -3.79 3.50
CA PHE A 103 -19.11 -4.71 2.54
C PHE A 103 -20.53 -4.31 2.12
N TYR A 104 -21.41 -4.06 3.09
CA TYR A 104 -22.80 -3.67 2.81
C TYR A 104 -22.86 -2.33 2.08
N TYR A 105 -22.08 -1.33 2.51
CA TYR A 105 -21.99 -0.05 1.83
C TYR A 105 -21.59 -0.19 0.35
N LEU A 106 -20.56 -0.99 0.05
CA LEU A 106 -20.12 -1.23 -1.32
C LEU A 106 -21.19 -1.99 -2.12
N LYS A 107 -21.88 -2.94 -1.50
CA LYS A 107 -22.95 -3.72 -2.14
C LYS A 107 -24.15 -2.84 -2.51
N GLU A 108 -24.57 -1.94 -1.61
CA GLU A 108 -25.63 -0.96 -1.86
C GLU A 108 -25.27 0.02 -2.99
N ASN A 109 -23.98 0.36 -3.11
CA ASN A 109 -23.43 1.14 -4.22
C ASN A 109 -23.29 0.34 -5.54
N ARG A 110 -23.85 -0.87 -5.62
CA ARG A 110 -23.86 -1.77 -6.80
C ARG A 110 -22.47 -2.21 -7.26
N PHE A 111 -21.49 -2.26 -6.35
CA PHE A 111 -20.21 -2.90 -6.65
C PHE A 111 -20.34 -4.43 -6.61
N SER A 112 -19.63 -5.12 -7.50
CA SER A 112 -19.43 -6.58 -7.42
C SER A 112 -18.43 -6.85 -6.29
N VAL A 113 -18.94 -7.09 -5.09
CA VAL A 113 -18.15 -7.17 -3.85
C VAL A 113 -18.39 -8.48 -3.12
N PHE A 114 -17.33 -9.05 -2.57
CA PHE A 114 -17.35 -10.23 -1.71
C PHE A 114 -16.69 -9.91 -0.37
N ILE A 115 -17.16 -10.54 0.70
CA ILE A 115 -16.58 -10.41 2.04
C ILE A 115 -15.86 -11.71 2.38
N GLU A 116 -14.57 -11.61 2.67
CA GLU A 116 -13.70 -12.72 3.11
C GLU A 116 -14.00 -14.06 2.40
N PRO A 117 -14.03 -14.10 1.05
CA PRO A 117 -14.44 -15.28 0.32
C PRO A 117 -13.44 -16.42 0.54
N THR A 118 -13.97 -17.65 0.62
CA THR A 118 -13.16 -18.87 0.63
C THR A 118 -12.60 -19.16 -0.77
N MET A 119 -11.57 -20.00 -0.85
CA MET A 119 -11.02 -20.43 -2.15
C MET A 119 -12.09 -21.05 -3.05
N ASP A 120 -12.96 -21.90 -2.48
CA ASP A 120 -14.07 -22.52 -3.22
C ASP A 120 -15.04 -21.49 -3.82
N LEU A 121 -15.33 -20.41 -3.08
CA LEU A 121 -16.15 -19.31 -3.55
C LEU A 121 -15.48 -18.54 -4.69
N ILE A 122 -14.18 -18.28 -4.57
CA ILE A 122 -13.39 -17.58 -5.58
C ILE A 122 -13.39 -18.38 -6.89
N GLU A 123 -13.14 -19.68 -6.83
CA GLU A 123 -13.01 -20.52 -8.02
C GLU A 123 -14.34 -20.75 -8.75
N LYS A 124 -15.44 -20.93 -8.00
CA LYS A 124 -16.73 -21.34 -8.58
C LYS A 124 -17.67 -20.18 -8.90
N TYR A 125 -17.56 -19.05 -8.19
CA TYR A 125 -18.61 -18.02 -8.21
C TYR A 125 -18.12 -16.61 -8.56
N ILE A 126 -16.80 -16.35 -8.55
CA ILE A 126 -16.31 -15.03 -8.96
C ILE A 126 -16.19 -14.97 -10.49
N PRO A 127 -16.88 -14.03 -11.16
CA PRO A 127 -16.84 -13.93 -12.61
C PRO A 127 -15.47 -13.49 -13.13
N ASP A 128 -14.99 -14.15 -14.19
CA ASP A 128 -13.67 -13.91 -14.78
C ASP A 128 -13.52 -12.54 -15.44
N GLU A 129 -14.60 -12.00 -15.98
CA GLU A 129 -14.56 -10.79 -16.82
C GLU A 129 -14.69 -9.48 -16.03
N LYS A 130 -14.98 -9.55 -14.72
CA LYS A 130 -15.22 -8.35 -13.90
C LYS A 130 -14.20 -8.22 -12.80
N GLU A 131 -13.53 -7.06 -12.78
CA GLU A 131 -12.68 -6.66 -11.66
C GLU A 131 -13.51 -6.62 -10.36
N THR A 132 -13.28 -7.64 -9.54
CA THR A 132 -14.07 -7.97 -8.36
C THR A 132 -13.45 -7.34 -7.13
N LEU A 133 -14.29 -6.74 -6.28
CA LEU A 133 -13.88 -6.19 -5.00
C LEU A 133 -13.94 -7.27 -3.93
N ILE A 134 -12.91 -7.35 -3.10
CA ILE A 134 -12.90 -8.23 -1.94
C ILE A 134 -12.64 -7.40 -0.69
N VAL A 135 -13.57 -7.43 0.26
CA VAL A 135 -13.41 -6.79 1.58
C VAL A 135 -12.85 -7.82 2.56
N LYS A 136 -11.73 -7.48 3.20
CA LYS A 136 -11.09 -8.33 4.22
C LYS A 136 -10.65 -7.52 5.44
N SER A 137 -10.39 -8.22 6.53
CA SER A 137 -9.73 -7.65 7.69
C SER A 137 -8.28 -7.23 7.37
N LEU A 138 -7.88 -6.07 7.89
CA LEU A 138 -6.52 -5.54 7.76
C LEU A 138 -5.53 -6.39 8.56
N VAL A 139 -4.46 -6.80 7.91
CA VAL A 139 -3.35 -7.55 8.53
C VAL A 139 -2.14 -6.64 8.76
N SER A 140 -1.21 -7.06 9.63
CA SER A 140 0.00 -6.29 9.93
C SER A 140 0.91 -6.08 8.72
N GLU A 141 0.82 -6.96 7.73
CA GLU A 141 1.64 -6.98 6.51
C GLU A 141 0.98 -6.24 5.34
N ALA A 142 -0.15 -5.56 5.57
CA ALA A 142 -0.87 -4.82 4.53
C ALA A 142 -0.02 -3.67 3.96
N PRO A 143 -0.12 -3.40 2.65
CA PRO A 143 0.63 -2.32 1.99
C PRO A 143 0.05 -0.94 2.32
N LEU A 144 0.39 -0.41 3.50
CA LEU A 144 -0.12 0.87 4.02
C LEU A 144 0.59 2.12 3.46
N GLN A 145 1.24 2.02 2.30
CA GLN A 145 1.95 3.16 1.70
C GLN A 145 0.95 4.20 1.18
N THR A 146 1.06 5.44 1.67
CA THR A 146 0.26 6.55 1.14
C THR A 146 0.84 7.05 -0.18
N ILE A 147 0.06 6.99 -1.26
CA ILE A 147 0.45 7.41 -2.60
C ILE A 147 -0.59 8.39 -3.14
N SER A 148 -0.15 9.60 -3.49
CA SER A 148 -1.06 10.65 -4.00
C SER A 148 -2.22 11.02 -3.06
N ARG A 149 -1.99 10.94 -1.73
CA ARG A 149 -2.99 11.17 -0.65
C ARG A 149 -4.10 10.11 -0.59
N ILE A 150 -3.81 8.92 -1.07
CA ILE A 150 -4.64 7.70 -1.03
C ILE A 150 -3.82 6.64 -0.31
#